data_AF-A0AA38MMZ9-F1
#
_entry.id   AF-A0AA38MMZ9-F1
#
_cell.length_a   1.000
_cell.length_b   1.000
_cell.length_c   1.000
_cell.angle_alpha   90.00
_cell.angle_beta   90.00
_cell.angle_gamma   90.00
#
_symmetry.space_group_name_H-M   'P 1'
#
loop_
_entity.id
_entity.type
_entity.pdbx_description
1 polymer ?
#
loop_
_entity_poly.entity_id
_entity_poly.type
_entity_poly.pdbx_seq_one_letter_code
_entity_poly.pdbx_strand_id
1 'polypeptide(L)'
;MLPSTGVNVISVGITGKPVTAQTSNLISKFGDCFSDSPSDLKTMPNIEMKLTLTDSKPIVSRPYRLSEKEKGDVRELFNDLISNGIVRPSNSPFAY
;
A
#
# COMPACT_ATOMS: atom_id res chain seq x y z
N MET A 1 -17.34 -11.15 -44.93
CA MET A 1 -16.42 -10.38 -44.08
C MET A 1 -16.90 -10.53 -42.64
N LEU A 2 -16.20 -11.34 -41.84
CA LEU A 2 -16.47 -11.47 -40.41
C LEU A 2 -15.72 -10.34 -39.69
N PRO A 3 -16.34 -9.56 -38.80
CA PRO A 3 -15.62 -8.56 -38.05
C PRO A 3 -14.75 -9.26 -37.00
N SER A 4 -13.45 -9.03 -37.10
CA SER A 4 -12.45 -9.37 -36.10
C SER A 4 -12.73 -8.58 -34.82
N THR A 5 -13.49 -9.16 -33.89
CA THR A 5 -13.59 -8.63 -32.53
C THR A 5 -12.32 -9.02 -31.78
N GLY A 6 -11.32 -8.13 -31.87
CA GLY A 6 -10.14 -8.19 -31.02
C GLY A 6 -10.56 -8.03 -29.56
N VAL A 7 -10.63 -9.15 -28.85
CA VAL A 7 -10.80 -9.15 -27.39
C VAL A 7 -9.50 -8.62 -26.80
N ASN A 8 -9.52 -7.41 -26.25
CA ASN A 8 -8.41 -6.87 -25.47
C ASN A 8 -8.22 -7.75 -24.23
N VAL A 9 -7.19 -8.58 -24.24
CA VAL A 9 -6.84 -9.46 -23.12
C VAL A 9 -6.10 -8.61 -22.09
N ILE A 10 -6.83 -8.08 -21.11
CA ILE A 10 -6.22 -7.46 -19.93
C ILE A 10 -5.69 -8.61 -19.07
N SER A 11 -4.37 -8.70 -18.88
CA SER A 11 -3.74 -9.73 -18.07
C SER A 11 -3.95 -9.45 -16.57
N VAL A 12 -5.13 -9.80 -16.06
CA VAL A 12 -5.41 -9.74 -14.62
C VAL A 12 -5.39 -11.16 -14.05
N GLY A 13 -4.25 -11.55 -13.48
CA GLY A 13 -4.12 -12.77 -12.68
C GLY A 13 -3.14 -13.84 -13.18
N ILE A 14 -2.74 -14.71 -12.25
CA ILE A 14 -1.74 -15.79 -12.40
C ILE A 14 -2.36 -17.12 -12.87
N THR A 15 -3.67 -17.17 -13.05
CA THR A 15 -4.43 -18.38 -13.40
C THR A 15 -4.80 -18.34 -14.87
N GLY A 16 -4.35 -19.33 -15.64
CA GLY A 16 -4.57 -19.48 -17.09
C GLY A 16 -6.03 -19.74 -17.53
N LYS A 17 -7.03 -19.18 -16.84
CA LYS A 17 -8.43 -19.19 -17.29
C LYS A 17 -8.75 -17.88 -18.03
N PRO A 18 -9.47 -17.95 -19.16
CA PRO A 18 -9.83 -16.76 -19.91
C PRO A 18 -10.75 -15.85 -19.07
N VAL A 19 -10.36 -14.60 -18.91
CA VAL A 19 -11.17 -13.56 -18.27
C VAL A 19 -12.40 -13.32 -19.14
N THR A 20 -13.59 -13.51 -18.58
CA THR A 20 -14.85 -13.22 -19.28
C THR A 20 -15.08 -11.71 -19.33
N ALA A 21 -15.74 -11.23 -20.38
CA ALA A 21 -16.06 -9.79 -20.55
C ALA A 21 -16.89 -9.20 -19.39
N GLN A 22 -17.60 -10.05 -18.65
CA GLN A 22 -18.37 -9.65 -17.48
C GLN A 22 -17.45 -9.30 -16.29
N THR A 23 -16.38 -10.08 -16.09
CA THR A 23 -15.41 -9.85 -15.01
C THR A 23 -14.58 -8.60 -15.25
N SER A 24 -14.12 -8.37 -16.50
CA SER A 24 -13.38 -7.15 -16.84
C SER A 24 -14.23 -5.89 -16.65
N ASN A 25 -15.51 -5.95 -17.04
CA ASN A 25 -16.46 -4.86 -16.80
C ASN A 25 -16.72 -4.59 -15.32
N LEU A 26 -16.66 -5.63 -14.48
CA LEU A 26 -16.84 -5.47 -13.04
C LEU A 26 -15.63 -4.80 -12.40
N ILE A 27 -14.42 -5.23 -12.77
CA ILE A 27 -13.17 -4.64 -12.28
C ILE A 27 -13.08 -3.17 -12.69
N SER A 28 -13.37 -2.84 -13.96
CA SER A 28 -13.35 -1.45 -14.42
C SER A 28 -14.42 -0.59 -13.73
N LYS A 29 -15.59 -1.16 -13.45
CA LYS A 29 -16.67 -0.46 -12.72
C LYS A 29 -16.31 -0.14 -11.27
N PHE A 30 -15.52 -0.98 -10.62
CA PHE A 30 -15.12 -0.82 -9.21
C PHE A 30 -13.62 -0.53 -9.06
N GLY A 31 -12.98 0.05 -10.08
CA GLY A 31 -11.54 0.32 -10.07
C GLY A 31 -11.11 1.23 -8.92
N ASP A 32 -12.00 2.10 -8.44
CA ASP A 32 -11.78 3.01 -7.31
C ASP A 32 -11.75 2.34 -5.93
N CYS A 33 -12.20 1.08 -5.86
CA CYS A 33 -12.16 0.24 -4.66
C CYS A 33 -10.83 -0.52 -4.52
N PHE A 34 -10.03 -0.57 -5.58
CA PHE A 34 -8.72 -1.20 -5.60
C PHE A 34 -7.63 -0.13 -5.61
N SER A 35 -6.48 -0.47 -5.04
CA SER A 35 -5.28 0.35 -5.08
C SER A 35 -4.30 -0.37 -6.01
N ASP A 36 -3.84 0.32 -7.05
CA ASP A 36 -2.81 -0.17 -7.96
C ASP A 36 -1.42 0.22 -7.46
N SER A 37 -1.35 1.28 -6.64
CA SER A 37 -0.13 1.83 -6.07
C SER A 37 -0.34 2.32 -4.62
N PRO A 38 0.73 2.41 -3.82
CA PRO A 38 0.66 2.99 -2.47
C PRO A 38 0.15 4.44 -2.45
N SER A 39 0.33 5.18 -3.54
CA SER A 39 -0.21 6.54 -3.71
C SER A 39 -1.74 6.59 -3.80
N ASP A 40 -2.38 5.48 -4.15
CA ASP A 40 -3.85 5.39 -4.24
C ASP A 40 -4.51 5.24 -2.85
N LEU A 41 -3.70 5.11 -1.79
CA LEU A 41 -4.19 5.07 -0.42
C LEU A 41 -4.82 6.42 -0.05
N LYS A 42 -6.15 6.45 -0.11
CA LYS A 42 -6.94 7.62 0.29
C LYS A 42 -6.86 7.81 1.80
N THR A 43 -6.51 9.02 2.23
CA THR A 43 -6.72 9.43 3.62
C THR A 43 -8.20 9.74 3.83
N MET A 44 -8.81 9.22 4.89
CA MET A 44 -10.17 9.60 5.27
C MET A 44 -10.12 10.97 5.97
N PRO A 45 -10.64 12.04 5.34
CA PRO A 45 -10.69 13.33 6.02
C PRO A 45 -11.67 13.22 7.19
N ASN A 46 -11.27 13.76 8.35
CA ASN A 46 -12.11 13.91 9.55
C ASN A 46 -12.33 12.66 10.40
N ILE A 47 -11.53 11.60 10.22
CA ILE A 47 -11.51 10.45 11.14
C ILE A 47 -10.11 10.32 11.71
N GLU A 48 -9.99 10.33 13.04
CA GLU A 48 -8.74 10.08 13.76
C GLU A 48 -8.88 8.87 14.67
N MET A 49 -7.91 7.96 14.60
CA MET A 49 -7.85 6.81 15.50
C MET A 49 -7.16 7.22 16.80
N LYS A 50 -7.88 7.15 17.91
CA LYS A 50 -7.33 7.40 19.26
C LYS A 50 -7.00 6.08 19.96
N LEU A 51 -5.74 5.91 20.35
CA LEU A 51 -5.30 4.79 21.18
C LEU A 51 -5.32 5.20 22.67
N THR A 52 -6.06 4.45 23.49
CA THR A 52 -6.10 4.66 24.95
C THR A 52 -5.09 3.73 25.61
N LEU A 53 -4.12 4.30 26.32
CA LEU A 53 -3.08 3.54 27.01
C LEU A 53 -3.55 3.07 28.38
N THR A 54 -3.11 1.88 28.79
CA THR A 54 -3.30 1.36 30.16
C THR A 54 -2.25 1.89 31.13
N ASP A 55 -1.02 2.11 30.65
CA ASP A 55 0.09 2.76 31.34
C ASP A 55 0.78 3.75 30.38
N SER A 56 1.09 4.94 30.87
CA SER A 56 1.75 6.01 30.11
C SER A 56 3.28 5.98 30.21
N LYS A 57 3.86 5.02 30.94
CA LYS A 57 5.31 4.88 31.05
C LYS A 57 5.92 4.44 29.70
N PRO A 58 6.82 5.24 29.10
CA PRO A 58 7.43 4.86 27.83
C PRO A 58 8.31 3.62 27.96
N ILE A 59 8.13 2.68 27.03
CA ILE A 59 8.99 1.50 26.89
C ILE A 59 9.90 1.76 25.70
N VAL A 60 11.15 2.11 25.98
CA VAL A 60 12.15 2.44 24.96
C VAL A 60 13.08 1.25 24.73
N SER A 61 13.24 0.85 23.48
CA SER A 61 14.17 -0.19 23.06
C SER A 61 15.12 0.34 21.99
N ARG A 62 16.37 -0.11 22.02
CA ARG A 62 17.36 0.27 21.01
C ARG A 62 16.99 -0.36 19.67
N PRO A 63 17.06 0.39 18.56
CA PRO A 63 16.93 -0.19 17.23
C PRO A 63 17.93 -1.34 17.03
N TYR A 64 17.47 -2.43 16.43
CA TYR A 64 18.32 -3.57 16.11
C TYR A 64 19.36 -3.20 15.04
N ARG A 65 20.50 -3.89 15.06
CA ARG A 65 21.56 -3.67 14.06
C ARG A 65 21.20 -4.36 12.76
N LEU A 66 21.01 -3.57 11.71
CA LEU A 66 20.84 -4.06 10.35
C LEU A 66 22.19 -4.22 9.64
N SER A 67 22.29 -5.20 8.75
CA SER A 67 23.40 -5.31 7.78
C SER A 67 23.35 -4.16 6.77
N GLU A 68 24.45 -3.90 6.06
CA GLU A 68 24.50 -2.81 5.07
C GLU A 68 23.48 -2.99 3.93
N LYS A 69 23.23 -4.24 3.52
CA LYS A 69 22.19 -4.54 2.53
C LYS A 69 20.80 -4.16 3.04
N GLU A 70 20.44 -4.64 4.23
CA GLU A 70 19.13 -4.36 4.83
C GLU A 70 18.93 -2.86 5.09
N LYS A 71 19.98 -2.11 5.46
CA LYS A 71 19.90 -0.65 5.58
C LYS A 71 19.57 0.03 4.26
N GLY A 72 20.08 -0.50 3.14
CA GLY A 72 19.76 -0.03 1.79
C GLY A 72 18.26 -0.21 1.51
N ASP A 73 17.80 -1.46 1.65
CA ASP A 73 16.41 -1.84 1.38
C ASP A 73 15.42 -1.05 2.27
N VAL A 74 15.74 -0.90 3.56
CA VAL A 74 14.92 -0.14 4.52
C VAL A 74 14.88 1.34 4.16
N ARG A 75 15.99 1.92 3.68
CA ARG A 75 16.04 3.34 3.29
C ARG A 75 15.18 3.61 2.04
N GLU A 76 15.22 2.72 1.06
CA GLU A 76 14.37 2.79 -0.13
C GLU A 76 12.89 2.75 0.26
N LEU A 77 12.50 1.76 1.08
CA LEU A 77 11.14 1.65 1.59
C LEU A 77 10.69 2.91 2.35
N PHE A 78 11.54 3.47 3.22
CA PHE A 78 11.19 4.68 3.96
C PHE A 78 10.97 5.88 3.04
N ASN A 79 11.80 6.04 2.00
CA ASN A 79 11.63 7.13 1.04
C ASN A 79 10.29 7.02 0.30
N ASP A 80 9.90 5.80 -0.08
CA ASP A 80 8.61 5.54 -0.72
C ASP A 80 7.46 5.86 0.24
N LEU A 81 7.51 5.42 1.49
CA LEU A 81 6.45 5.70 2.47
C LEU A 81 6.33 7.18 2.83
N ILE A 82 7.46 7.90 2.90
CA ILE A 82 7.49 9.34 3.16
C ILE A 82 6.93 10.11 1.97
N SER A 83 7.33 9.75 0.74
CA SER A 83 6.83 10.41 -0.48
C SER A 83 5.33 10.21 -0.69
N ASN A 84 4.79 9.07 -0.28
CA ASN A 84 3.36 8.78 -0.28
C ASN A 84 2.60 9.36 0.93
N GLY A 85 3.27 10.05 1.86
CA GLY A 85 2.65 10.68 3.03
C GLY A 85 2.14 9.70 4.10
N ILE A 86 2.53 8.43 4.04
CA ILE A 86 2.13 7.37 4.97
C ILE A 86 2.89 7.51 6.30
N VAL A 87 4.17 7.88 6.23
CA VAL A 87 5.04 8.07 7.40
C VAL A 87 5.58 9.51 7.42
N ARG A 88 5.78 10.06 8.63
CA ARG A 88 6.40 11.36 8.85
C ARG A 88 7.48 11.31 9.93
N PRO A 89 8.51 12.17 9.85
CA PRO A 89 9.43 12.39 10.96
C PRO A 89 8.66 12.84 12.22
N SER A 90 9.03 12.30 13.38
CA SER A 90 8.48 12.71 14.68
C SER A 90 9.52 12.52 15.77
N ASN A 91 9.39 13.30 16.85
CA ASN A 91 10.17 13.12 18.07
C ASN A 91 9.23 12.55 19.14
N SER A 92 9.41 11.29 19.52
CA SER A 92 8.51 10.57 20.43
C SER A 92 9.25 10.10 21.68
N PRO A 93 8.68 10.28 22.88
CA PRO A 93 9.26 9.74 24.11
C PRO A 93 9.27 8.20 24.15
N PHE A 94 8.59 7.54 23.21
CA PHE A 94 8.56 6.07 23.05
C PHE A 94 9.67 5.55 22.12
N ALA A 95 10.52 6.42 21.58
CA ALA A 95 11.67 6.06 20.75
C ALA A 95 12.98 6.44 21.47
N TYR A 96 14.08 5.76 21.13
CA TYR A 96 15.43 6.04 21.64
C TYR A 96 16.09 7.19 20.90
#